data_AF-A0A0L6UGY9-F1
#
_entry.id   AF-A0A0L6UGY9-F1
#
_cell.length_a   1.000
_cell.length_b   1.000
_cell.length_c   1.000
_cell.angle_alpha   90.00
_cell.angle_beta   90.00
_cell.angle_gamma   90.00
#
_symmetry.space_group_name_H-M   'P 1'
#
loop_
_entity.id
_entity.type
_entity.pdbx_description
1 polymer ?
#
loop_
_entity_poly.entity_id
_entity_poly.type
_entity_poly.pdbx_seq_one_letter_code
_entity_poly.pdbx_strand_id
1 'polypeptide(L)'
;MAAAPGSGFGRMGAPGSRFGGSGTNMAAPGIGSGATGTGASGSGGGTTGVGGSNVHRLFDFRLTNNMQTADLDNPNSALRRLITYIVKGAASASQYVAVVPRPYYSPELLIRIRDDSIFVPGGNPANAQNGFRRTDVLPAINKATALSGVTTFYQVGDHVWDIFAGSDFDSQNTAHMPSRNSQTIRVRDLRTNTLYSLPLSYDQDYNFAITVDWSANMLTVYASTGNSPLRRVAGPNSNDPKAASSSGQGEYHLQLIKLHVALRTLLLSPPLLC
;
A
#
# COMPACT_ATOMS: atom_id res chain seq x y z
N MET A 1 58.78 34.36 -12.29
CA MET A 1 57.38 34.81 -12.18
C MET A 1 56.62 34.25 -13.37
N ALA A 2 55.88 33.16 -13.18
CA ALA A 2 55.10 32.53 -14.23
C ALA A 2 53.67 32.34 -13.71
N ALA A 3 52.70 32.81 -14.49
CA ALA A 3 51.30 32.93 -14.15
C ALA A 3 50.57 31.58 -14.17
N ALA A 4 49.68 31.38 -13.19
CA ALA A 4 48.72 30.28 -13.16
C ALA A 4 47.45 30.67 -13.96
N PRO A 5 46.88 29.79 -14.77
CA PRO A 5 45.57 30.04 -15.36
C PRO A 5 44.46 29.58 -14.40
N GLY A 6 43.56 30.51 -14.09
CA GLY A 6 42.25 30.20 -13.53
C GLY A 6 41.28 29.73 -14.61
N SER A 7 40.42 28.78 -14.25
CA SER A 7 39.14 28.46 -14.88
C SER A 7 38.39 27.64 -13.81
N GLY A 8 37.08 27.75 -13.57
CA GLY A 8 35.96 28.39 -14.24
C GLY A 8 34.74 27.64 -13.69
N PHE A 9 33.74 28.38 -13.20
CA PHE A 9 32.53 27.82 -12.60
C PHE A 9 31.81 26.85 -13.54
N GLY A 10 31.40 25.69 -13.00
CA GLY A 10 30.50 24.75 -13.64
C GLY A 10 29.53 24.16 -12.62
N ARG A 11 28.36 24.81 -12.45
CA ARG A 11 27.17 24.22 -11.81
C ARG A 11 26.80 22.95 -12.59
N MET A 12 26.84 21.78 -11.95
CA MET A 12 26.15 20.59 -12.45
C MET A 12 25.02 20.19 -11.48
N GLY A 13 23.86 19.96 -12.07
CA GLY A 13 22.56 19.96 -11.44
C GLY A 13 22.24 18.73 -10.58
N ALA A 14 21.26 18.94 -9.71
CA ALA A 14 20.65 17.91 -8.89
C ALA A 14 20.02 16.80 -9.77
N PRO A 15 20.21 15.52 -9.44
CA PRO A 15 19.47 14.44 -10.08
C PRO A 15 18.07 14.35 -9.47
N GLY A 16 17.09 14.87 -10.21
CA GLY A 16 15.68 14.54 -9.99
C GLY A 16 15.42 13.09 -10.40
N SER A 17 15.05 12.24 -9.44
CA SER A 17 14.59 10.88 -9.70
C SER A 17 13.19 10.92 -10.31
N ARG A 18 13.14 10.90 -11.64
CA ARG A 18 11.96 10.53 -12.41
C ARG A 18 11.67 9.04 -12.21
N PHE A 19 10.82 8.70 -11.25
CA PHE A 19 10.06 7.45 -11.31
C PHE A 19 8.84 7.69 -12.20
N GLY A 20 9.08 7.65 -13.51
CA GLY A 20 8.06 7.62 -14.55
C GLY A 20 8.11 6.27 -15.24
N GLY A 21 7.55 5.25 -14.59
CA GLY A 21 7.28 3.96 -15.21
C GLY A 21 5.92 4.02 -15.88
N SER A 22 5.91 4.08 -17.20
CA SER A 22 4.74 3.85 -18.06
C SER A 22 4.05 2.55 -17.64
N GLY A 23 2.87 2.66 -17.02
CA GLY A 23 2.01 1.53 -16.71
C GLY A 23 1.40 0.99 -18.00
N THR A 24 2.04 0.01 -18.62
CA THR A 24 1.35 -0.87 -19.54
C THR A 24 0.35 -1.69 -18.73
N ASN A 25 -0.94 -1.44 -18.96
CA ASN A 25 -2.05 -2.24 -18.45
C ASN A 25 -1.79 -3.72 -18.75
N MET A 26 -1.38 -4.48 -17.74
CA MET A 26 -1.39 -5.94 -17.81
C MET A 26 -2.82 -6.39 -17.60
N ALA A 27 -3.50 -6.71 -18.70
CA ALA A 27 -4.80 -7.36 -18.70
C ALA A 27 -4.71 -8.70 -17.96
N ALA A 28 -5.61 -8.91 -17.00
CA ALA A 28 -5.86 -10.22 -16.42
C ALA A 28 -6.37 -11.18 -17.52
N PRO A 29 -6.06 -12.49 -17.47
CA PRO A 29 -6.58 -13.46 -18.43
C PRO A 29 -8.11 -13.53 -18.34
N GLY A 30 -8.78 -13.43 -19.48
CA GLY A 30 -10.23 -13.46 -19.59
C GLY A 30 -10.83 -14.78 -19.15
N ILE A 31 -11.90 -14.71 -18.36
CA ILE A 31 -12.83 -15.81 -18.12
C ILE A 31 -14.18 -15.40 -18.68
N GLY A 32 -14.74 -16.27 -19.51
CA GLY A 32 -15.83 -16.02 -20.44
C GLY A 32 -17.15 -15.56 -19.82
N SER A 33 -17.87 -14.81 -20.65
CA SER A 33 -19.27 -14.44 -20.48
C SER A 33 -20.18 -15.67 -20.51
N GLY A 34 -21.11 -15.75 -19.56
CA GLY A 34 -22.16 -16.76 -19.55
C GLY A 34 -23.24 -16.49 -18.49
N ALA A 35 -24.37 -15.95 -18.97
CA ALA A 35 -25.74 -16.09 -18.46
C ALA A 35 -26.15 -15.48 -17.09
N THR A 36 -26.81 -14.32 -17.19
CA THR A 36 -28.14 -13.98 -16.63
C THR A 36 -28.69 -14.79 -15.45
N GLY A 37 -28.89 -14.11 -14.32
CA GLY A 37 -29.79 -14.52 -13.24
C GLY A 37 -30.37 -13.29 -12.54
N THR A 38 -31.64 -13.01 -12.81
CA THR A 38 -32.48 -11.99 -12.17
C THR A 38 -32.78 -12.37 -10.71
N GLY A 39 -32.60 -11.43 -9.77
CA GLY A 39 -32.83 -11.66 -8.35
C GLY A 39 -33.21 -10.38 -7.58
N ALA A 40 -34.50 -10.06 -7.66
CA ALA A 40 -35.34 -9.22 -6.80
C ALA A 40 -34.70 -8.20 -5.82
N SER A 41 -34.98 -6.92 -6.10
CA SER A 41 -35.02 -5.82 -5.12
C SER A 41 -36.21 -5.98 -4.18
N GLY A 42 -35.95 -6.05 -2.87
CA GLY A 42 -36.96 -5.96 -1.82
C GLY A 42 -36.97 -4.57 -1.21
N SER A 43 -38.02 -3.80 -1.51
CA SER A 43 -38.31 -2.51 -0.88
C SER A 43 -38.88 -2.70 0.53
N GLY A 44 -38.44 -1.88 1.49
CA GLY A 44 -39.08 -1.80 2.80
C GLY A 44 -38.87 -0.43 3.46
N GLY A 45 -39.90 0.41 3.37
CA GLY A 45 -40.41 1.32 4.42
C GLY A 45 -39.46 2.32 5.07
N GLY A 46 -39.67 3.61 4.78
CA GLY A 46 -38.96 4.71 5.41
C GLY A 46 -39.41 5.06 6.84
N THR A 47 -38.49 5.68 7.57
CA THR A 47 -38.78 6.60 8.67
C THR A 47 -37.88 7.82 8.52
N THR A 48 -38.51 8.99 8.47
CA THR A 48 -37.89 10.32 8.40
C THR A 48 -37.21 10.67 9.73
N GLY A 49 -35.94 11.09 9.68
CA GLY A 49 -35.23 11.57 10.86
C GLY A 49 -33.79 11.99 10.58
N VAL A 50 -33.58 13.32 10.57
CA VAL A 50 -32.31 14.06 10.73
C VAL A 50 -31.24 13.83 9.66
N GLY A 51 -30.82 14.92 9.00
CA GLY A 51 -29.84 14.92 7.90
C GLY A 51 -28.52 14.24 8.26
N GLY A 52 -28.45 12.93 8.01
CA GLY A 52 -27.24 12.14 8.04
C GLY A 52 -26.61 12.14 6.67
N SER A 53 -25.32 12.44 6.59
CA SER A 53 -24.53 12.11 5.41
C SER A 53 -24.78 10.65 5.02
N ASN A 54 -25.04 10.40 3.73
CA ASN A 54 -25.23 9.06 3.17
C ASN A 54 -23.92 8.25 3.29
N VAL A 55 -23.58 7.78 4.49
CA VAL A 55 -22.40 6.95 4.74
C VAL A 55 -22.77 5.52 4.36
N HIS A 56 -22.28 5.06 3.22
CA HIS A 56 -22.49 3.71 2.71
C HIS A 56 -21.17 2.92 2.73
N ARG A 57 -21.18 1.69 3.25
CA ARG A 57 -20.01 0.81 3.21
C ARG A 57 -19.85 0.26 1.79
N LEU A 58 -18.79 0.69 1.11
CA LEU A 58 -18.50 0.28 -0.26
C LEU A 58 -17.89 -1.12 -0.38
N PHE A 59 -17.18 -1.56 0.65
CA PHE A 59 -16.52 -2.86 0.72
C PHE A 59 -16.29 -3.27 2.17
N ASP A 60 -16.35 -4.57 2.45
CA ASP A 60 -16.17 -5.12 3.80
C ASP A 60 -15.14 -6.26 3.76
N PHE A 61 -13.92 -5.97 4.25
CA PHE A 61 -12.85 -6.95 4.33
C PHE A 61 -12.76 -7.63 5.71
N ARG A 62 -13.81 -7.57 6.54
CA ARG A 62 -13.77 -8.19 7.86
C ARG A 62 -13.64 -9.70 7.73
N LEU A 63 -12.59 -10.24 8.35
CA LEU A 63 -12.42 -11.68 8.48
C LEU A 63 -13.49 -12.26 9.40
N THR A 64 -13.93 -13.49 9.10
CA THR A 64 -14.89 -14.22 9.91
C THR A 64 -14.22 -15.41 10.58
N ASN A 65 -14.78 -15.90 11.68
CA ASN A 65 -14.22 -17.03 12.44
C ASN A 65 -14.11 -18.35 11.64
N ASN A 66 -14.83 -18.45 10.52
CA ASN A 66 -14.76 -19.62 9.64
C ASN A 66 -13.61 -19.53 8.62
N MET A 67 -13.01 -18.36 8.44
CA MET A 67 -11.88 -18.18 7.53
C MET A 67 -10.60 -18.66 8.17
N GLN A 68 -9.78 -19.38 7.40
CA GLN A 68 -8.54 -19.99 7.84
C GLN A 68 -7.39 -19.65 6.91
N THR A 69 -6.15 -19.81 7.37
CA THR A 69 -4.95 -19.57 6.55
C THR A 69 -4.95 -20.40 5.26
N ALA A 70 -5.45 -21.64 5.29
CA ALA A 70 -5.54 -22.49 4.10
C ALA A 70 -6.49 -21.93 3.02
N ASP A 71 -7.45 -21.08 3.40
CA ASP A 71 -8.38 -20.46 2.45
C ASP A 71 -7.68 -19.51 1.47
N LEU A 72 -6.51 -18.97 1.84
CA LEU A 72 -5.71 -18.09 0.98
C LEU A 72 -5.18 -18.81 -0.27
N ASP A 73 -5.01 -20.13 -0.20
CA ASP A 73 -4.54 -20.97 -1.30
C ASP A 73 -5.68 -21.63 -2.08
N ASN A 74 -6.92 -21.53 -1.60
CA ASN A 74 -8.10 -22.07 -2.25
C ASN A 74 -8.83 -20.95 -3.03
N PRO A 75 -8.81 -20.92 -4.38
CA PRO A 75 -9.48 -19.91 -5.19
C PRO A 75 -11.00 -19.84 -4.96
N ASN A 76 -11.61 -20.91 -4.46
CA ASN A 76 -13.05 -21.02 -4.23
C ASN A 76 -13.47 -20.69 -2.79
N SER A 77 -12.53 -20.36 -1.90
CA SER A 77 -12.85 -20.03 -0.51
C SER A 77 -13.59 -18.68 -0.41
N ALA A 78 -14.32 -18.48 0.68
CA ALA A 78 -14.98 -17.21 0.94
C ALA A 78 -13.97 -16.06 1.10
N LEU A 79 -12.83 -16.31 1.77
CA LEU A 79 -11.76 -15.33 1.93
C LEU A 79 -11.15 -14.94 0.58
N ARG A 80 -10.86 -15.92 -0.28
CA ARG A 80 -10.20 -15.65 -1.55
C ARG A 80 -11.07 -14.87 -2.53
N ARG A 81 -12.41 -14.98 -2.43
CA ARG A 81 -13.36 -14.13 -3.17
C ARG A 81 -13.34 -12.65 -2.76
N LEU A 82 -12.87 -12.33 -1.55
CA LEU A 82 -12.69 -10.94 -1.11
C LEU A 82 -11.38 -10.33 -1.62
N ILE A 83 -10.50 -11.13 -2.23
CA ILE A 83 -9.16 -10.73 -2.63
C ILE A 83 -9.07 -10.80 -4.15
N THR A 84 -8.64 -9.73 -4.80
CA THR A 84 -8.30 -9.76 -6.23
C THR A 84 -7.02 -10.55 -6.42
N TYR A 85 -5.97 -10.13 -5.71
CA TYR A 85 -4.63 -10.65 -5.88
C TYR A 85 -3.84 -10.63 -4.57
N ILE A 86 -2.87 -11.53 -4.46
CA ILE A 86 -1.88 -11.51 -3.38
C ILE A 86 -0.53 -11.34 -4.04
N VAL A 87 0.11 -10.20 -3.83
CA VAL A 87 1.48 -9.96 -4.28
C VAL A 87 2.39 -10.67 -3.28
N LYS A 88 3.17 -11.63 -3.76
CA LYS A 88 3.99 -12.52 -2.91
C LYS A 88 5.17 -13.08 -3.68
N GLY A 89 6.03 -13.80 -2.96
CA GLY A 89 7.06 -14.65 -3.56
C GLY A 89 6.51 -15.91 -4.21
N ALA A 90 7.42 -16.79 -4.62
CA ALA A 90 7.10 -18.00 -5.39
C ALA A 90 6.29 -19.04 -4.61
N ALA A 91 6.39 -19.08 -3.27
CA ALA A 91 5.68 -20.06 -2.44
C ALA A 91 4.16 -19.78 -2.37
N SER A 92 3.39 -20.68 -1.74
CA SER A 92 1.94 -20.51 -1.57
C SER A 92 1.59 -19.25 -0.77
N ALA A 93 0.38 -18.70 -0.94
CA ALA A 93 -0.03 -17.46 -0.27
C ALA A 93 -0.01 -17.60 1.26
N SER A 94 -0.38 -18.78 1.76
CA SER A 94 -0.32 -19.12 3.19
C SER A 94 1.08 -19.00 3.82
N GLN A 95 2.16 -18.98 3.03
CA GLN A 95 3.53 -18.77 3.55
C GLN A 95 3.81 -17.30 3.88
N TYR A 96 3.06 -16.37 3.28
CA TYR A 96 3.27 -14.93 3.40
C TYR A 96 2.16 -14.24 4.17
N VAL A 97 0.94 -14.78 4.11
CA VAL A 97 -0.26 -14.23 4.73
C VAL A 97 -0.92 -15.32 5.57
N ALA A 98 -1.41 -14.98 6.75
CA ALA A 98 -2.13 -15.91 7.61
C ALA A 98 -3.38 -15.25 8.20
N VAL A 99 -4.40 -16.07 8.44
CA VAL A 99 -5.52 -15.70 9.31
C VAL A 99 -5.15 -16.15 10.72
N VAL A 100 -5.15 -15.21 11.65
CA VAL A 100 -4.85 -15.46 13.06
C VAL A 100 -6.16 -15.40 13.83
N PRO A 101 -6.71 -16.54 14.29
CA PRO A 101 -7.91 -16.56 15.10
C PRO A 101 -7.70 -15.81 16.42
N ARG A 102 -8.70 -15.04 16.84
CA ARG A 102 -8.73 -14.40 18.14
C ARG A 102 -9.96 -14.95 18.90
N PRO A 103 -9.80 -15.59 20.08
CA PRO A 103 -10.93 -16.22 20.77
C PRO A 103 -12.08 -15.27 21.15
N TYR A 104 -11.78 -13.99 21.36
CA TYR A 104 -12.72 -12.97 21.83
C TYR A 104 -12.88 -11.78 20.88
N TYR A 105 -12.20 -11.80 19.73
CA TYR A 105 -12.19 -10.71 18.76
C TYR A 105 -12.32 -11.25 17.34
N SER A 106 -12.52 -10.37 16.37
CA SER A 106 -12.43 -10.76 14.96
C SER A 106 -11.03 -11.33 14.67
N PRO A 107 -10.92 -12.34 13.79
CA PRO A 107 -9.62 -12.81 13.34
C PRO A 107 -8.83 -11.68 12.68
N GLU A 108 -7.51 -11.79 12.75
CA GLU A 108 -6.59 -10.83 12.16
C GLU A 108 -5.95 -11.38 10.91
N LEU A 109 -5.66 -10.49 9.96
CA LEU A 109 -4.81 -10.80 8.83
C LEU A 109 -3.38 -10.46 9.20
N LEU A 110 -2.52 -11.48 9.27
CA LEU A 110 -1.11 -11.27 9.48
C LEU A 110 -0.36 -11.33 8.14
N ILE A 111 0.33 -10.26 7.82
CA ILE A 111 1.18 -10.14 6.62
C ILE A 111 2.64 -10.23 7.05
N ARG A 112 3.41 -11.09 6.37
CA ARG A 112 4.84 -11.29 6.63
C ARG A 112 5.67 -10.96 5.41
N ILE A 113 6.86 -10.43 5.67
CA ILE A 113 7.96 -10.40 4.70
C ILE A 113 8.98 -11.47 5.10
N ARG A 114 9.45 -12.19 4.08
CA ARG A 114 10.48 -13.23 4.12
C ARG A 114 11.57 -12.89 3.11
N ASP A 115 12.71 -13.57 3.20
CA ASP A 115 13.81 -13.40 2.24
C ASP A 115 13.40 -13.72 0.80
N ASP A 116 12.45 -14.64 0.63
CA ASP A 116 11.86 -15.05 -0.64
C ASP A 116 10.64 -14.20 -1.07
N SER A 117 10.31 -13.11 -0.36
CA SER A 117 9.21 -12.18 -0.72
C SER A 117 9.58 -11.27 -1.90
N ILE A 118 10.00 -11.88 -3.00
CA ILE A 118 10.37 -11.25 -4.27
C ILE A 118 9.22 -11.46 -5.23
N PHE A 119 8.51 -10.38 -5.56
CA PHE A 119 7.43 -10.46 -6.54
C PHE A 119 8.01 -10.58 -7.96
N VAL A 120 7.43 -11.48 -8.74
CA VAL A 120 7.78 -11.72 -10.14
C VAL A 120 6.55 -11.45 -11.01
N PRO A 121 6.36 -10.20 -11.48
CA PRO A 121 5.23 -9.82 -12.32
C PRO A 121 5.15 -10.68 -13.58
N GLY A 122 3.97 -11.25 -13.83
CA GLY A 122 3.72 -12.15 -14.96
C GLY A 122 4.48 -13.48 -14.90
N GLY A 123 5.11 -13.81 -13.77
CA GLY A 123 5.87 -15.05 -13.59
C GLY A 123 7.19 -15.13 -14.37
N ASN A 124 7.57 -14.08 -15.11
CA ASN A 124 8.85 -14.03 -15.82
C ASN A 124 9.97 -13.63 -14.86
N PRO A 125 10.97 -14.49 -14.57
CA PRO A 125 12.06 -14.18 -13.66
C PRO A 125 12.85 -12.91 -14.00
N ALA A 126 12.89 -12.51 -15.27
CA ALA A 126 13.53 -11.26 -15.70
C ALA A 126 12.84 -10.01 -15.11
N ASN A 127 11.57 -10.12 -14.74
CA ASN A 127 10.79 -9.04 -14.12
C ASN A 127 10.90 -9.05 -12.58
N ALA A 128 11.68 -9.95 -11.99
CA ALA A 128 11.78 -10.08 -10.54
C ALA A 128 12.14 -8.75 -9.87
N GLN A 129 11.31 -8.32 -8.93
CA GLN A 129 11.47 -7.05 -8.21
C GLN A 129 12.48 -7.20 -7.07
N ASN A 130 13.76 -7.33 -7.40
CA ASN A 130 14.83 -7.59 -6.43
C ASN A 130 15.16 -6.39 -5.52
N GLY A 131 14.71 -5.19 -5.89
CA GLY A 131 15.01 -3.94 -5.16
C GLY A 131 14.33 -3.80 -3.80
N PHE A 132 13.35 -4.65 -3.49
CA PHE A 132 12.65 -4.66 -2.21
C PHE A 132 12.09 -6.05 -1.91
N ARG A 133 11.51 -6.19 -0.73
CA ARG A 133 10.66 -7.33 -0.38
C ARG A 133 9.25 -6.83 -0.15
N ARG A 134 8.26 -7.54 -0.65
CA ARG A 134 6.85 -7.14 -0.47
C ARG A 134 5.94 -8.34 -0.34
N THR A 135 4.92 -8.15 0.50
CA THR A 135 3.73 -8.97 0.53
C THR A 135 2.54 -8.03 0.61
N ASP A 136 1.58 -8.22 -0.30
CA ASP A 136 0.39 -7.40 -0.37
C ASP A 136 -0.85 -8.29 -0.52
N VAL A 137 -1.95 -7.87 0.09
CA VAL A 137 -3.28 -8.40 -0.19
C VAL A 137 -4.09 -7.28 -0.81
N LEU A 138 -4.56 -7.49 -2.05
CA LEU A 138 -5.37 -6.52 -2.77
C LEU A 138 -6.84 -6.90 -2.66
N PRO A 139 -7.66 -6.16 -1.89
CA PRO A 139 -9.06 -6.51 -1.78
C PRO A 139 -9.82 -6.27 -3.09
N ALA A 140 -10.89 -7.04 -3.29
CA ALA A 140 -11.75 -7.01 -4.47
C ALA A 140 -12.74 -5.83 -4.44
N ILE A 141 -12.21 -4.61 -4.39
CA ILE A 141 -13.00 -3.38 -4.38
C ILE A 141 -13.61 -3.08 -5.77
N ASN A 142 -14.81 -2.49 -5.79
CA ASN A 142 -15.31 -1.85 -6.99
C ASN A 142 -14.61 -0.49 -7.16
N LYS A 143 -13.66 -0.42 -8.09
CA LYS A 143 -12.81 0.76 -8.33
C LYS A 143 -13.62 2.00 -8.71
N ALA A 144 -14.71 1.84 -9.46
CA ALA A 144 -15.54 2.95 -9.93
C ALA A 144 -16.24 3.68 -8.76
N THR A 145 -16.52 2.98 -7.67
CA THR A 145 -17.17 3.55 -6.48
C THR A 145 -16.20 3.81 -5.33
N ALA A 146 -15.19 2.95 -5.13
CA ALA A 146 -14.25 3.05 -4.02
C ALA A 146 -13.19 4.15 -4.22
N LEU A 147 -12.85 4.45 -5.49
CA LEU A 147 -11.81 5.42 -5.85
C LEU A 147 -12.40 6.69 -6.49
N SER A 148 -13.61 7.10 -6.09
CA SER A 148 -14.28 8.30 -6.61
C SER A 148 -15.08 9.02 -5.53
N GLY A 149 -15.42 10.30 -5.76
CA GLY A 149 -16.17 11.10 -4.78
C GLY A 149 -15.39 11.34 -3.49
N VAL A 150 -16.00 11.04 -2.33
CA VAL A 150 -15.35 11.09 -1.02
C VAL A 150 -15.42 9.72 -0.38
N THR A 151 -14.27 9.06 -0.19
CA THR A 151 -14.19 7.73 0.41
C THR A 151 -13.23 7.68 1.58
N THR A 152 -13.50 6.81 2.56
CA THR A 152 -12.66 6.64 3.74
C THR A 152 -12.15 5.20 3.80
N PHE A 153 -10.83 5.05 3.87
CA PHE A 153 -10.13 3.79 3.93
C PHE A 153 -9.62 3.55 5.33
N TYR A 154 -9.73 2.31 5.81
CA TYR A 154 -9.26 1.93 7.13
C TYR A 154 -7.98 1.08 7.00
N GLN A 155 -6.97 1.43 7.81
CA GLN A 155 -5.72 0.71 8.10
C GLN A 155 -4.48 0.93 7.20
N VAL A 156 -4.52 0.85 5.87
CA VAL A 156 -3.28 0.82 5.04
C VAL A 156 -3.52 1.28 3.60
N GLY A 157 -2.50 1.76 2.88
CA GLY A 157 -2.62 2.23 1.49
C GLY A 157 -1.25 2.35 0.80
N ASP A 158 -1.25 2.39 -0.53
CA ASP A 158 -0.07 2.70 -1.36
C ASP A 158 -0.48 3.64 -2.51
N HIS A 159 0.47 4.44 -2.97
CA HIS A 159 0.42 5.42 -4.06
C HIS A 159 -0.30 6.75 -3.77
N VAL A 160 -1.58 6.79 -3.42
CA VAL A 160 -2.27 8.08 -3.17
C VAL A 160 -1.88 8.68 -1.81
N TRP A 161 -1.63 7.80 -0.85
CA TRP A 161 -1.13 8.04 0.48
C TRP A 161 -0.53 6.71 0.96
N ASP A 162 0.30 6.76 2.01
CA ASP A 162 0.79 5.54 2.64
C ASP A 162 0.87 5.66 4.16
N ILE A 163 1.06 4.50 4.79
CA ILE A 163 1.49 4.41 6.19
C ILE A 163 2.89 3.81 6.19
N PHE A 164 3.82 4.56 6.76
CA PHE A 164 5.24 4.25 6.70
C PHE A 164 5.83 4.20 8.11
N ALA A 165 6.59 3.14 8.40
CA ALA A 165 7.35 3.01 9.63
C ALA A 165 8.83 2.73 9.32
N GLY A 166 9.72 3.15 10.22
CA GLY A 166 11.15 2.99 10.01
C GLY A 166 11.80 4.14 9.24
N SER A 167 13.01 3.88 8.74
CA SER A 167 13.83 4.88 8.07
C SER A 167 13.33 5.22 6.68
N ASP A 168 13.41 6.50 6.32
CA ASP A 168 13.18 6.92 4.94
C ASP A 168 14.21 6.29 3.99
N PHE A 169 13.77 5.99 2.77
CA PHE A 169 14.69 5.53 1.74
C PHE A 169 15.56 6.69 1.26
N ASP A 170 16.87 6.47 1.34
CA ASP A 170 17.88 7.36 0.78
C ASP A 170 18.90 6.52 0.04
N SER A 171 18.96 6.68 -1.29
CA SER A 171 19.90 5.94 -2.13
C SER A 171 21.36 6.32 -1.87
N GLN A 172 21.61 7.48 -1.26
CA GLN A 172 22.95 7.95 -0.91
C GLN A 172 23.39 7.46 0.48
N ASN A 173 22.47 6.90 1.27
CA ASN A 173 22.75 6.38 2.61
C ASN A 173 23.41 4.99 2.55
N THR A 174 24.65 4.97 2.06
CA THR A 174 25.51 3.78 1.98
C THR A 174 26.06 3.35 3.34
N ALA A 175 25.96 4.21 4.36
CA ALA A 175 26.34 3.91 5.74
C ALA A 175 25.25 3.20 6.54
N HIS A 176 24.07 3.00 5.94
CA HIS A 176 22.90 2.37 6.56
C HIS A 176 22.41 3.06 7.85
N MET A 177 22.64 4.36 7.95
CA MET A 177 22.28 5.12 9.15
C MET A 177 20.76 5.33 9.19
N PRO A 178 20.09 5.10 10.33
CA PRO A 178 18.67 5.37 10.42
C PRO A 178 18.38 6.86 10.22
N SER A 179 17.28 7.19 9.54
CA SER A 179 16.81 8.57 9.49
C SER A 179 16.37 9.02 10.88
N ARG A 180 16.36 10.34 11.13
CA ARG A 180 16.01 10.90 12.45
C ARG A 180 14.60 10.52 12.93
N ASN A 181 13.70 10.23 12.00
CA ASN A 181 12.31 9.81 12.24
C ASN A 181 12.12 8.29 12.16
N SER A 182 13.19 7.49 12.16
CA SER A 182 13.13 6.02 12.03
C SER A 182 12.31 5.32 13.12
N GLN A 183 12.14 5.95 14.28
CA GLN A 183 11.34 5.43 15.39
C GLN A 183 9.89 5.94 15.37
N THR A 184 9.33 6.17 14.19
CA THR A 184 7.96 6.66 14.03
C THR A 184 7.16 5.82 13.06
N ILE A 185 5.84 5.83 13.25
CA ILE A 185 4.84 5.43 12.26
C ILE A 185 4.15 6.69 11.75
N ARG A 186 4.04 6.80 10.42
CA ARG A 186 3.71 8.05 9.73
C ARG A 186 2.63 7.81 8.69
N VAL A 187 1.68 8.73 8.59
CA VAL A 187 0.78 8.84 7.44
C VAL A 187 1.39 9.86 6.48
N ARG A 188 1.57 9.52 5.21
CA ARG A 188 2.17 10.41 4.21
C ARG A 188 1.29 10.60 2.99
N ASP A 189 1.48 11.72 2.29
CA ASP A 189 0.88 11.99 0.99
C ASP A 189 1.66 11.31 -0.16
N LEU A 190 1.19 11.45 -1.41
CA LEU A 190 1.86 10.88 -2.60
C LEU A 190 3.29 11.43 -2.80
N ARG A 191 3.62 12.60 -2.25
CA ARG A 191 4.98 13.17 -2.26
C ARG A 191 5.84 12.72 -1.09
N THR A 192 5.35 11.81 -0.26
CA THR A 192 5.98 11.34 0.97
C THR A 192 6.10 12.40 2.07
N ASN A 193 5.38 13.52 1.97
CA ASN A 193 5.30 14.47 3.07
C ASN A 193 4.51 13.85 4.21
N THR A 194 5.02 13.96 5.43
CA THR A 194 4.35 13.43 6.62
C THR A 194 3.16 14.32 7.00
N LEU A 195 1.96 13.77 6.98
CA LEU A 195 0.71 14.43 7.40
C LEU A 195 0.45 14.25 8.89
N TYR A 196 0.84 13.08 9.43
CA TYR A 196 0.71 12.74 10.85
C TYR A 196 1.80 11.73 11.24
N SER A 197 2.26 11.81 12.49
CA SER A 197 3.34 10.96 13.01
C SER A 197 3.10 10.60 14.47
N LEU A 198 3.42 9.37 14.83
CA LEU A 198 3.41 8.85 16.20
C LEU A 198 4.74 8.13 16.47
N PRO A 199 5.20 8.08 17.74
CA PRO A 199 6.26 7.16 18.12
C PRO A 199 5.88 5.71 17.78
N LEU A 200 6.80 4.97 17.18
CA LEU A 200 6.64 3.55 16.93
C LEU A 200 6.88 2.77 18.23
N SER A 201 5.89 2.00 18.65
CA SER A 201 5.93 1.14 19.83
C SER A 201 5.51 -0.26 19.42
N TYR A 202 6.24 -1.26 19.91
CA TYR A 202 5.87 -2.66 19.73
C TYR A 202 4.60 -2.98 20.54
N ASP A 203 3.82 -3.94 20.06
CA ASP A 203 2.57 -4.40 20.69
C ASP A 203 1.51 -3.30 20.89
N GLN A 204 1.61 -2.21 20.12
CA GLN A 204 0.65 -1.13 20.10
C GLN A 204 -0.26 -1.24 18.88
N ASP A 205 -1.57 -1.27 19.12
CA ASP A 205 -2.56 -1.12 18.06
C ASP A 205 -2.63 0.34 17.61
N TYR A 206 -2.44 0.55 16.31
CA TYR A 206 -2.63 1.84 15.64
C TYR A 206 -3.85 1.77 14.74
N ASN A 207 -4.81 2.64 14.99
CA ASN A 207 -6.01 2.76 14.16
C ASN A 207 -5.86 3.96 13.25
N PHE A 208 -6.03 3.74 11.94
CA PHE A 208 -6.04 4.82 10.95
C PHE A 208 -7.31 4.74 10.10
N ALA A 209 -7.87 5.91 9.81
CA ALA A 209 -8.82 6.08 8.72
C ALA A 209 -8.42 7.30 7.88
N ILE A 210 -8.26 7.09 6.58
CA ILE A 210 -7.84 8.13 5.65
C ILE A 210 -9.00 8.44 4.71
N THR A 211 -9.52 9.66 4.80
CA THR A 211 -10.52 10.15 3.85
C THR A 211 -9.82 10.77 2.66
N VAL A 212 -10.15 10.30 1.47
CA VAL A 212 -9.73 10.85 0.18
C VAL A 212 -10.94 11.53 -0.45
N ASP A 213 -10.84 12.83 -0.66
CA ASP A 213 -11.73 13.56 -1.56
C ASP A 213 -11.09 13.55 -2.95
N TRP A 214 -11.59 12.67 -3.82
CA TRP A 214 -11.07 12.47 -5.18
C TRP A 214 -11.36 13.66 -6.08
N SER A 215 -12.43 14.41 -5.81
CA SER A 215 -12.84 15.57 -6.60
C SER A 215 -12.03 16.80 -6.22
N ALA A 216 -11.82 17.04 -4.92
CA ALA A 216 -11.00 18.14 -4.42
C ALA A 216 -9.49 17.82 -4.37
N ASN A 217 -9.13 16.55 -4.57
CA ASN A 217 -7.78 16.01 -4.41
C ASN A 217 -7.19 16.30 -3.00
N MET A 218 -7.96 15.98 -1.96
CA MET A 218 -7.59 16.25 -0.57
C MET A 218 -7.53 14.98 0.29
N LEU A 219 -6.66 14.99 1.29
CA LEU A 219 -6.50 13.95 2.30
C LEU A 219 -6.87 14.46 3.69
N THR A 220 -7.69 13.70 4.41
CA THR A 220 -7.94 13.92 5.85
C THR A 220 -7.55 12.68 6.64
N VAL A 221 -6.80 12.86 7.72
CA VAL A 221 -6.28 11.77 8.53
C VAL A 221 -7.05 11.70 9.84
N TYR A 222 -7.56 10.52 10.14
CA TYR A 222 -8.10 10.15 11.44
C TYR A 222 -7.21 9.07 12.05
N ALA A 223 -6.88 9.21 13.33
CA ALA A 223 -6.07 8.23 14.03
C ALA A 223 -6.48 8.08 15.49
N SER A 224 -6.14 6.92 16.06
CA SER A 224 -6.17 6.65 17.50
C SER A 224 -5.24 5.47 17.83
N THR A 225 -5.02 5.20 19.11
CA THR A 225 -4.29 4.02 19.59
C THR A 225 -5.14 3.17 20.52
N GLY A 226 -4.88 1.86 20.54
CA GLY A 226 -5.62 0.89 21.33
C GLY A 226 -7.13 0.93 21.03
N ASN A 227 -7.95 0.97 22.08
CA ASN A 227 -9.41 0.98 21.96
C ASN A 227 -10.02 2.39 21.88
N SER A 228 -9.20 3.44 21.74
CA SER A 228 -9.71 4.82 21.69
C SER A 228 -10.44 5.09 20.37
N PRO A 229 -11.53 5.89 20.39
CA PRO A 229 -12.23 6.26 19.15
C PRO A 229 -11.31 7.08 18.24
N LEU A 230 -11.45 6.88 16.92
CA LEU A 230 -10.76 7.69 15.90
C LEU A 230 -11.08 9.17 16.07
N ARG A 231 -10.06 10.03 15.94
CA ARG A 231 -10.20 11.49 15.93
C ARG A 231 -9.49 12.03 14.69
N ARG A 232 -10.00 13.13 14.13
CA ARG A 232 -9.30 13.84 13.06
C ARG A 232 -8.00 14.42 13.62
N VAL A 233 -6.86 14.00 13.08
CA VAL A 233 -5.52 14.41 13.53
C VAL A 233 -4.79 15.28 12.51
N ALA A 234 -5.19 15.24 11.23
CA ALA A 234 -4.67 16.13 10.20
C ALA A 234 -5.68 16.35 9.06
N GLY A 235 -5.48 17.42 8.31
CA GLY A 235 -6.24 17.75 7.10
C GLY A 235 -7.57 18.48 7.32
N PRO A 236 -8.28 18.81 6.23
CA PRO A 236 -7.97 18.40 4.84
C PRO A 236 -6.71 19.08 4.29
N ASN A 237 -5.81 18.28 3.69
CA ASN A 237 -4.58 18.73 3.06
C ASN A 237 -4.63 18.41 1.56
N SER A 238 -4.17 19.32 0.70
CA SER A 238 -4.05 19.04 -0.73
C SER A 238 -3.04 17.91 -0.98
N ASN A 239 -3.37 17.02 -1.92
CA ASN A 239 -2.45 15.98 -2.39
C ASN A 239 -1.74 16.43 -3.69
N ASP A 240 -0.76 15.64 -4.16
CA ASP A 240 -0.13 15.88 -5.46
C ASP A 240 -1.17 15.81 -6.59
N PRO A 241 -1.13 16.71 -7.59
CA PRO A 241 -2.07 16.68 -8.73
C PRO A 241 -2.14 15.35 -9.49
N LYS A 242 -1.08 14.52 -9.47
CA LYS A 242 -1.08 13.16 -10.05
C LYS A 242 -2.04 12.22 -9.35
N ALA A 243 -2.35 12.44 -8.07
CA ALA A 243 -3.34 11.63 -7.36
C ALA A 243 -4.74 11.81 -7.98
N ALA A 244 -5.08 13.00 -8.48
CA ALA A 244 -6.36 13.25 -9.13
C ALA A 244 -6.56 12.38 -10.39
N SER A 245 -5.48 12.12 -11.15
CA SER A 245 -5.55 11.21 -12.31
C SER A 245 -5.75 9.73 -11.96
N SER A 246 -5.68 9.37 -10.67
CA SER A 246 -5.95 8.01 -10.19
C SER A 246 -7.42 7.80 -9.82
N SER A 247 -8.29 8.82 -9.93
CA SER A 247 -9.72 8.65 -9.65
C SER A 247 -10.34 7.57 -10.54
N GLY A 248 -11.00 6.58 -9.93
CA GLY A 248 -11.59 5.41 -10.59
C GLY A 248 -10.57 4.41 -11.15
N GLN A 249 -9.28 4.65 -10.97
CA GLN A 249 -8.18 3.84 -11.49
C GLN A 249 -7.27 3.38 -10.36
N GLY A 250 -6.69 2.19 -10.48
CA GLY A 250 -5.74 1.69 -9.49
C GLY A 250 -6.31 0.61 -8.57
N GLU A 251 -5.67 0.46 -7.42
CA GLU A 251 -5.78 -0.72 -6.55
C GLU A 251 -5.66 -0.28 -5.09
N TYR A 252 -6.18 -1.11 -4.17
CA TYR A 252 -6.04 -0.89 -2.74
C TYR A 252 -5.16 -2.00 -2.17
N HIS A 253 -4.07 -1.62 -1.51
CA HIS A 253 -3.05 -2.55 -1.04
C HIS A 253 -3.06 -2.62 0.48
N LEU A 254 -3.41 -3.79 1.03
CA LEU A 254 -3.05 -4.13 2.40
C LEU A 254 -1.64 -4.69 2.38
N GLN A 255 -0.65 -3.88 2.77
CA GLN A 255 0.71 -4.13 2.32
C GLN A 255 1.77 -3.92 3.38
N LEU A 256 2.82 -4.73 3.27
CA LEU A 256 4.11 -4.48 3.84
C LEU A 256 5.16 -4.48 2.71
N ILE A 257 5.87 -3.37 2.54
CA ILE A 257 7.09 -3.27 1.73
C ILE A 257 8.27 -3.01 2.64
N LYS A 258 9.33 -3.79 2.47
CA LYS A 258 10.64 -3.51 3.05
C LYS A 258 11.61 -3.13 1.93
N LEU A 259 11.98 -1.86 1.92
CA LEU A 259 13.05 -1.36 1.06
C LEU A 259 14.39 -1.84 1.62
N HIS A 260 15.34 -2.14 0.73
CA HIS A 260 16.71 -2.40 1.18
C HIS A 260 17.32 -1.09 1.69
N VAL A 261 17.99 -1.16 2.83
CA VAL A 261 19.01 -0.17 3.17
C VAL A 261 20.26 -0.65 2.41
N ALA A 262 20.49 -0.11 1.20
CA ALA A 262 21.58 -0.36 0.25
C ALA A 262 22.02 -1.83 -0.04
N LEU A 263 21.89 -2.24 -1.30
CA LEU A 263 22.48 -3.48 -1.83
C LEU A 263 23.99 -3.27 -2.04
N ARG A 264 24.85 -3.92 -1.24
CA ARG A 264 26.24 -4.18 -1.64
C ARG A 264 26.24 -5.34 -2.64
N THR A 265 26.00 -5.06 -3.92
CA THR A 265 26.48 -5.95 -4.97
C THR A 265 27.95 -5.62 -5.19
N LEU A 266 28.83 -6.24 -4.40
CA LEU A 266 30.24 -6.34 -4.79
C LEU A 266 30.28 -7.36 -5.93
N LEU A 267 30.17 -6.88 -7.18
CA LEU A 267 30.65 -7.63 -8.34
C LEU A 267 32.18 -7.68 -8.22
N LEU A 268 32.71 -8.66 -7.49
CA LEU A 268 34.07 -9.11 -7.74
C LEU A 268 34.01 -9.93 -9.03
N SER A 269 34.29 -9.26 -10.15
CA SER A 269 34.81 -9.95 -11.33
C SER A 269 36.07 -10.71 -10.90
N PRO A 270 36.24 -12.01 -11.24
CA PRO A 270 37.52 -12.66 -11.04
C PRO A 270 38.56 -11.97 -11.92
N PRO A 271 39.79 -11.70 -11.44
CA PRO A 271 40.86 -11.30 -12.33
C PRO A 271 41.16 -12.47 -13.25
N LEU A 272 40.86 -12.30 -14.54
CA LEU A 272 41.54 -13.05 -15.60
C LEU A 272 43.01 -12.65 -15.54
N LEU A 273 43.87 -13.58 -15.12
CA LEU A 273 45.30 -13.54 -15.36
C LEU A 273 45.70 -14.88 -15.99
N CYS A 274 46.01 -14.81 -17.28
CA CYS A 274 47.03 -15.63 -17.91
C CYS A 274 48.39 -15.01 -17.61
#